data_AF-A0A3N6YJZ9-F1
#
_entry.id   AF-A0A3N6YJZ9-F1
#
_cell.length_a   1.000
_cell.length_b   1.000
_cell.length_c   1.000
_cell.angle_alpha   90.00
_cell.angle_beta   90.00
_cell.angle_gamma   90.00
#
_symmetry.space_group_name_H-M   'P 1'
#
loop_
_entity.id
_entity.type
_entity.pdbx_description
1 polymer ?
#
loop_
_entity_poly.entity_id
_entity_poly.type
_entity_poly.pdbx_seq_one_letter_code
_entity_poly.pdbx_strand_id
1 'polypeptide(L)'
;MSARSRLVVLAAAAAAALTACGPVQPGSAAVVGDARISMAEADEVSEGYCALSLATATAQGTSSLPNGDVRRQALSLLIIESVAEQVADDQGLTVPSAGLSDQETEQARQLFGERTDLVIATIARNERALAVARQLAERELGPRAEQMSEQELAQAGQQLLVERADELDIEIDPRFGMSGIGEVVAPTGSLSVPGPAVDGQELPEALTCRA
;
A
#
# COMPACT_ATOMS: atom_id res chain seq x y z
N MET A 1 24.17 -54.50 -3.61
CA MET A 1 23.36 -53.40 -3.04
C MET A 1 22.88 -52.51 -4.20
N SER A 2 21.93 -53.01 -4.99
CA SER A 2 20.48 -52.75 -4.89
C SER A 2 20.11 -51.30 -5.29
N ALA A 3 19.68 -51.16 -6.55
CA ALA A 3 19.18 -49.95 -7.20
C ALA A 3 18.03 -49.24 -6.47
N ARG A 4 17.45 -49.89 -5.44
CA ARG A 4 16.38 -49.36 -4.60
C ARG A 4 16.79 -48.14 -3.75
N SER A 5 18.08 -47.98 -3.44
CA SER A 5 18.53 -46.88 -2.58
C SER A 5 18.70 -45.54 -3.32
N ARG A 6 18.74 -45.54 -4.65
CA ARG A 6 18.87 -44.31 -5.45
C ARG A 6 17.53 -43.65 -5.77
N LEU A 7 16.43 -44.42 -5.75
CA LEU A 7 15.08 -43.92 -6.02
C LEU A 7 14.49 -43.14 -4.85
N VAL A 8 14.91 -43.41 -3.61
CA VAL A 8 14.37 -42.71 -2.42
C VAL A 8 14.92 -41.29 -2.30
N VAL A 9 16.16 -41.04 -2.75
CA VAL A 9 16.76 -39.69 -2.70
C VAL A 9 16.17 -38.76 -3.77
N LEU A 10 15.76 -39.28 -4.93
CA LEU A 10 15.12 -38.49 -5.98
C LEU A 10 13.63 -38.20 -5.71
N ALA A 11 12.95 -39.02 -4.90
CA ALA A 11 11.55 -38.78 -4.54
C ALA A 11 11.38 -37.69 -3.46
N ALA A 12 12.41 -37.44 -2.63
CA ALA A 12 12.36 -36.41 -1.60
C ALA A 12 12.57 -34.98 -2.14
N ALA A 13 13.19 -34.82 -3.32
CA ALA A 13 13.37 -33.52 -3.95
C ALA A 13 12.14 -33.02 -4.72
N ALA A 14 11.23 -33.92 -5.11
CA ALA A 14 10.03 -33.56 -5.88
C ALA A 14 8.88 -33.00 -5.01
N ALA A 15 8.93 -33.17 -3.68
CA ALA A 15 7.91 -32.65 -2.77
C ALA A 15 8.07 -31.16 -2.43
N ALA A 16 9.23 -30.55 -2.73
CA ALA A 16 9.49 -29.14 -2.46
C ALA A 16 9.18 -28.21 -3.66
N ALA A 17 8.81 -28.77 -4.82
CA ALA A 17 8.63 -28.00 -6.06
C ALA A 17 7.15 -27.79 -6.46
N LEU A 18 6.19 -28.06 -5.57
CA LEU A 18 4.77 -28.15 -5.93
C LEU A 18 3.85 -26.99 -5.51
N THR A 19 4.35 -25.80 -5.11
CA THR A 19 3.43 -24.68 -4.70
C THR A 19 3.84 -23.27 -5.15
N ALA A 20 4.44 -23.09 -6.32
CA ALA A 20 4.63 -21.76 -6.90
C ALA A 20 4.08 -21.73 -8.33
N CYS A 21 2.76 -21.58 -8.45
CA CYS A 21 2.10 -21.31 -9.74
C CYS A 21 1.16 -20.13 -9.58
N GLY A 22 1.74 -18.94 -9.79
CA GLY A 22 1.12 -17.61 -9.71
C GLY A 22 2.15 -16.65 -9.11
N PRO A 23 2.38 -15.46 -9.70
CA PRO A 23 3.30 -14.47 -9.12
C PRO A 23 2.83 -14.16 -7.69
N VAL A 24 1.57 -13.74 -7.54
CA VAL A 24 0.99 -13.46 -6.23
C VAL A 24 0.39 -14.74 -5.60
N GLN A 25 0.79 -15.02 -4.36
CA GLN A 25 0.25 -16.10 -3.53
C GLN A 25 -1.27 -15.93 -3.34
N PRO A 26 -2.11 -16.98 -3.47
CA PRO A 26 -3.56 -16.87 -3.35
C PRO A 26 -4.00 -16.11 -2.09
N GLY A 27 -4.82 -15.07 -2.27
CA GLY A 27 -5.33 -14.24 -1.16
C GLY A 27 -4.45 -13.04 -0.77
N SER A 28 -3.34 -12.81 -1.48
CA SER A 28 -2.53 -11.60 -1.31
C SER A 28 -2.95 -10.52 -2.29
N ALA A 29 -2.95 -9.27 -1.87
CA ALA A 29 -3.15 -8.11 -2.73
C ALA A 29 -1.83 -7.67 -3.39
N ALA A 30 -0.74 -7.77 -2.65
CA ALA A 30 0.61 -7.57 -3.16
C ALA A 30 1.64 -8.37 -2.33
N VAL A 31 2.83 -8.54 -2.90
CA VAL A 31 4.04 -9.03 -2.25
C VAL A 31 5.12 -7.98 -2.49
N VAL A 32 5.89 -7.64 -1.45
CA VAL A 32 6.96 -6.63 -1.49
C VAL A 32 8.19 -7.27 -0.86
N GLY A 33 9.13 -7.73 -1.68
CA GLY A 33 10.26 -8.53 -1.19
C GLY A 33 9.77 -9.76 -0.42
N ASP A 34 10.10 -9.84 0.88
CA ASP A 34 9.67 -10.94 1.75
C ASP A 34 8.31 -10.70 2.44
N ALA A 35 7.73 -9.50 2.32
CA ALA A 35 6.49 -9.13 2.97
C ALA A 35 5.26 -9.42 2.10
N ARG A 36 4.19 -9.93 2.72
CA ARG A 36 2.91 -10.20 2.06
C ARG A 36 1.84 -9.23 2.57
N ILE A 37 1.19 -8.53 1.64
CA ILE A 37 0.00 -7.72 1.91
C ILE A 37 -1.23 -8.54 1.56
N SER A 38 -2.10 -8.79 2.54
CA SER A 38 -3.30 -9.61 2.32
C SER A 38 -4.44 -8.83 1.65
N MET A 39 -5.37 -9.54 0.99
CA MET A 39 -6.59 -8.91 0.47
C MET A 39 -7.44 -8.27 1.55
N ALA A 40 -7.53 -8.91 2.73
CA ALA A 40 -8.30 -8.37 3.84
C ALA A 40 -7.70 -7.05 4.35
N GLU A 41 -6.37 -6.97 4.43
CA GLU A 41 -5.68 -5.74 4.82
C GLU A 41 -5.85 -4.63 3.78
N ALA A 42 -5.76 -4.96 2.48
CA ALA A 42 -6.03 -4.00 1.42
C ALA A 42 -7.47 -3.47 1.47
N ASP A 43 -8.45 -4.31 1.75
CA ASP A 43 -9.86 -3.90 1.86
C ASP A 43 -10.10 -3.06 3.13
N GLU A 44 -9.51 -3.41 4.28
CA GLU A 44 -9.60 -2.63 5.53
C GLU A 44 -8.99 -1.22 5.37
N VAL A 45 -7.79 -1.11 4.80
CA VAL A 45 -7.17 0.19 4.53
C VAL A 45 -7.95 0.97 3.47
N SER A 46 -8.61 0.30 2.52
CA SER A 46 -9.49 0.96 1.55
C SER A 46 -10.68 1.64 2.23
N GLU A 47 -11.24 1.07 3.29
CA GLU A 47 -12.33 1.69 4.05
C GLU A 47 -11.88 2.96 4.78
N GLY A 48 -10.71 2.90 5.45
CA GLY A 48 -10.12 4.07 6.10
C GLY A 48 -9.73 5.17 5.09
N TYR A 49 -9.12 4.78 3.97
CA TYR A 49 -8.76 5.70 2.89
C TYR A 49 -9.98 6.33 2.22
N CYS A 50 -11.07 5.56 2.04
CA CYS A 50 -12.35 6.03 1.55
C CYS A 50 -12.89 7.17 2.43
N ALA A 51 -12.95 6.95 3.75
CA ALA A 51 -13.45 7.93 4.71
C ALA A 51 -12.61 9.21 4.71
N LEU A 52 -11.28 9.08 4.73
CA LEU A 52 -10.34 10.19 4.64
C LEU A 52 -10.50 11.01 3.36
N SER A 53 -10.55 10.32 2.22
CA SER A 53 -10.63 10.95 0.91
C SER A 53 -11.97 11.66 0.71
N LEU A 54 -13.07 11.05 1.18
CA LEU A 54 -14.39 11.68 1.12
C LEU A 54 -14.53 12.91 2.00
N ALA A 55 -13.94 12.92 3.20
CA ALA A 55 -13.95 14.12 4.03
C ALA A 55 -13.33 15.32 3.30
N THR A 56 -12.25 15.07 2.58
CA THR A 56 -11.58 16.09 1.75
C THR A 56 -12.38 16.43 0.49
N ALA A 57 -12.89 15.42 -0.22
CA ALA A 57 -13.64 15.60 -1.46
C ALA A 57 -14.97 16.33 -1.24
N THR A 58 -15.65 16.06 -0.12
CA THR A 58 -16.90 16.72 0.26
C THR A 58 -16.70 18.21 0.49
N ALA A 59 -15.56 18.60 1.08
CA ALA A 59 -15.19 20.02 1.21
C ALA A 59 -15.00 20.71 -0.15
N GLN A 60 -14.75 19.93 -1.22
CA GLN A 60 -14.61 20.39 -2.61
C GLN A 60 -15.88 20.17 -3.46
N GLY A 61 -16.99 19.75 -2.83
CA GLY A 61 -18.28 19.54 -3.51
C GLY A 61 -18.45 18.16 -4.18
N THR A 62 -17.56 17.20 -3.91
CA THR A 62 -17.63 15.83 -4.43
C THR A 62 -18.15 14.88 -3.35
N SER A 63 -19.24 14.16 -3.62
CA SER A 63 -19.92 13.28 -2.65
C SER A 63 -19.59 11.79 -2.79
N SER A 64 -18.86 11.41 -3.84
CA SER A 64 -18.49 10.01 -4.09
C SER A 64 -17.16 9.89 -4.81
N LEU A 65 -16.46 8.78 -4.58
CA LEU A 65 -15.19 8.45 -5.22
C LEU A 65 -15.29 7.08 -5.88
N PRO A 66 -14.64 6.82 -7.03
CA PRO A 66 -14.60 5.49 -7.61
C PRO A 66 -13.91 4.49 -6.67
N ASN A 67 -14.56 3.36 -6.36
CA ASN A 67 -13.99 2.33 -5.49
C ASN A 67 -12.68 1.74 -6.04
N GLY A 68 -12.56 1.66 -7.37
CA GLY A 68 -11.31 1.21 -8.00
C GLY A 68 -10.13 2.10 -7.66
N ASP A 69 -10.32 3.43 -7.66
CA ASP A 69 -9.27 4.39 -7.30
C ASP A 69 -8.92 4.28 -5.81
N VAL A 70 -9.93 4.26 -4.94
CA VAL A 70 -9.73 4.12 -3.49
C VAL A 70 -8.92 2.87 -3.16
N ARG A 71 -9.26 1.72 -3.76
CA ARG A 71 -8.56 0.46 -3.51
C ARG A 71 -7.12 0.46 -4.02
N ARG A 72 -6.86 1.08 -5.18
CA ARG A 72 -5.49 1.25 -5.71
C ARG A 72 -4.63 2.15 -4.83
N GLN A 73 -5.21 3.25 -4.32
CA GLN A 73 -4.49 4.17 -3.45
C GLN A 73 -4.20 3.54 -2.08
N ALA A 74 -5.16 2.81 -1.51
CA ALA A 74 -4.97 2.04 -0.29
C ALA A 74 -3.87 0.98 -0.46
N LEU A 75 -3.86 0.25 -1.58
CA LEU A 75 -2.80 -0.72 -1.85
C LEU A 75 -1.44 -0.03 -2.05
N SER A 76 -1.39 1.11 -2.73
CA SER A 76 -0.16 1.89 -2.89
C SER A 76 0.41 2.35 -1.55
N LEU A 77 -0.46 2.75 -0.61
CA LEU A 77 -0.09 3.07 0.76
C LEU A 77 0.52 1.87 1.50
N LEU A 78 -0.11 0.70 1.39
CA LEU A 78 0.41 -0.53 2.02
C LEU A 78 1.76 -0.95 1.43
N ILE A 79 1.93 -0.84 0.11
CA ILE A 79 3.19 -1.15 -0.55
C ILE A 79 4.29 -0.19 -0.06
N ILE A 80 4.06 1.12 -0.07
CA ILE A 80 5.09 2.08 0.36
C ILE A 80 5.39 1.96 1.86
N GLU A 81 4.40 1.63 2.69
CA GLU A 81 4.62 1.30 4.10
C GLU A 81 5.52 0.07 4.23
N SER A 82 5.25 -1.00 3.48
CA SER A 82 6.08 -2.21 3.52
C SER A 82 7.51 -1.98 3.04
N VAL A 83 7.70 -1.15 2.00
CA VAL A 83 9.02 -0.71 1.55
C VAL A 83 9.72 0.07 2.65
N ALA A 84 9.01 1.01 3.29
CA ALA A 84 9.56 1.81 4.37
C ALA A 84 9.98 0.95 5.58
N GLU A 85 9.19 -0.04 5.96
CA GLU A 85 9.54 -0.98 7.04
C GLU A 85 10.81 -1.77 6.73
N GLN A 86 10.91 -2.34 5.52
CA GLN A 86 12.11 -3.09 5.10
C GLN A 86 13.35 -2.19 5.03
N VAL A 87 13.21 -0.98 4.49
CA VAL A 87 14.31 0.01 4.46
C VAL A 87 14.71 0.42 5.89
N ALA A 88 13.74 0.60 6.79
CA ALA A 88 14.03 0.94 8.17
C ALA A 88 14.81 -0.18 8.87
N ASP A 89 14.43 -1.44 8.67
CA ASP A 89 15.12 -2.60 9.22
C ASP A 89 16.55 -2.72 8.67
N ASP A 90 16.72 -2.62 7.34
CA ASP A 90 18.03 -2.70 6.67
C ASP A 90 18.99 -1.59 7.11
N GLN A 91 18.45 -0.40 7.34
CA GLN A 91 19.19 0.79 7.75
C GLN A 91 19.29 0.92 9.28
N GLY A 92 18.62 0.08 10.06
CA GLY A 92 18.51 0.24 11.51
C GLY A 92 17.93 1.61 11.90
N LEU A 93 16.95 2.10 11.14
CA LEU A 93 16.17 3.29 11.47
C LEU A 93 15.08 2.91 12.47
N THR A 94 14.97 3.67 13.56
CA THR A 94 13.86 3.53 14.50
C THR A 94 12.97 4.74 14.36
N VAL A 95 11.76 4.51 13.87
CA VAL A 95 10.78 5.56 13.66
C VAL A 95 9.67 5.42 14.70
N PRO A 96 9.65 6.27 15.74
CA PRO A 96 8.49 6.33 16.61
C PRO A 96 7.32 6.84 15.77
N SER A 97 6.25 6.04 15.67
CA SER A 97 4.98 6.57 15.17
C SER A 97 4.47 7.57 16.20
N ALA A 98 4.46 8.86 15.87
CA ALA A 98 3.69 9.81 16.64
C ALA A 98 2.22 9.44 16.45
N GLY A 99 1.57 8.95 17.50
CA GLY A 99 0.12 8.80 17.46
C GLY A 99 -0.54 10.18 17.44
N LEU A 100 -1.81 10.21 17.05
CA LEU A 100 -2.63 11.40 17.24
C LEU A 100 -2.71 11.77 18.73
N SER A 101 -2.71 13.06 19.05
CA SER A 101 -3.03 13.55 20.38
C SER A 101 -4.47 13.21 20.78
N ASP A 102 -4.80 13.30 22.06
CA ASP A 102 -6.17 13.10 22.56
C ASP A 102 -7.17 14.05 21.89
N GLN A 103 -6.75 15.29 21.63
CA GLN A 103 -7.58 16.30 20.97
C GLN A 103 -7.81 15.95 19.48
N GLU A 104 -6.78 15.48 18.77
CA GLU A 104 -6.91 15.03 17.38
C GLU A 104 -7.78 13.77 17.27
N THR A 105 -7.63 12.85 18.22
CA THR A 105 -8.46 11.64 18.32
C THR A 105 -9.93 11.97 18.57
N GLU A 106 -10.23 12.93 19.45
CA GLU A 106 -11.60 13.39 19.70
C GLU A 106 -12.19 14.08 18.45
N GLN A 107 -11.42 14.92 17.77
CA GLN A 107 -11.85 15.54 16.50
C GLN A 107 -12.13 14.48 15.42
N ALA A 108 -11.27 13.46 15.31
CA ALA A 108 -11.48 12.34 14.40
C ALA A 108 -12.75 11.55 14.75
N ARG A 109 -13.08 11.37 16.04
CA ARG A 109 -14.34 10.74 16.48
C ARG A 109 -15.58 11.53 16.05
N GLN A 110 -15.52 12.87 16.13
CA GLN A 110 -16.61 13.73 15.70
C GLN A 110 -16.80 13.73 14.18
N LEU A 111 -15.71 13.64 13.42
CA LEU A 111 -15.75 13.67 11.96
C LEU A 111 -16.10 12.31 11.33
N PHE A 112 -15.55 11.21 11.86
CA PHE A 112 -15.61 9.90 11.20
C PHE A 112 -16.51 8.88 11.92
N GLY A 113 -16.94 9.15 13.14
CA GLY A 113 -17.85 8.30 13.91
C GLY A 113 -17.32 6.88 14.08
N GLU A 114 -18.05 5.88 13.58
CA GLU A 114 -17.65 4.47 13.68
C GLU A 114 -16.40 4.13 12.86
N ARG A 115 -16.05 4.97 11.87
CA ARG A 115 -14.87 4.76 11.01
C ARG A 115 -13.58 5.34 11.60
N THR A 116 -13.63 5.95 12.78
CA THR A 116 -12.47 6.66 13.34
C THR A 116 -11.25 5.76 13.52
N ASP A 117 -11.41 4.55 14.03
CA ASP A 117 -10.26 3.67 14.25
C ASP A 117 -9.56 3.29 12.93
N LEU A 118 -10.34 3.02 11.87
CA LEU A 118 -9.83 2.76 10.52
C LEU A 118 -9.09 3.97 9.95
N VAL A 119 -9.64 5.17 10.15
CA VAL A 119 -9.03 6.42 9.69
C VAL A 119 -7.73 6.70 10.43
N ILE A 120 -7.71 6.58 11.75
CA ILE A 120 -6.51 6.78 12.57
C ILE A 120 -5.42 5.77 12.18
N ALA A 121 -5.80 4.49 12.01
CA ALA A 121 -4.86 3.47 11.55
C ALA A 121 -4.28 3.83 10.17
N THR A 122 -5.11 4.28 9.23
CA THR A 122 -4.68 4.68 7.89
C THR A 122 -3.71 5.87 7.92
N ILE A 123 -4.00 6.89 8.75
CA ILE A 123 -3.10 8.03 8.97
C ILE A 123 -1.76 7.56 9.54
N ALA A 124 -1.80 6.73 10.58
CA ALA A 124 -0.59 6.26 11.26
C ALA A 124 0.33 5.44 10.32
N ARG A 125 -0.22 4.64 9.41
CA ARG A 125 0.53 3.92 8.37
C ARG A 125 1.28 4.89 7.45
N ASN A 126 0.58 5.93 6.97
CA ASN A 126 1.18 6.95 6.11
C ASN A 126 2.27 7.76 6.84
N GLU A 127 2.00 8.16 8.09
CA GLU A 127 2.97 8.90 8.91
C GLU A 127 4.24 8.08 9.19
N ARG A 128 4.10 6.77 9.44
CA ARG A 128 5.24 5.87 9.60
C ARG A 128 6.10 5.85 8.34
N ALA A 129 5.49 5.66 7.17
CA ALA A 129 6.20 5.66 5.89
C ALA A 129 6.93 6.99 5.65
N LEU A 130 6.25 8.12 5.87
CA LEU A 130 6.86 9.46 5.72
C LEU A 130 8.00 9.72 6.69
N ALA A 131 7.89 9.24 7.92
CA ALA A 131 8.92 9.44 8.92
C ALA A 131 10.16 8.57 8.65
N VAL A 132 10.00 7.35 8.10
CA VAL A 132 11.14 6.59 7.53
C VAL A 132 11.75 7.36 6.36
N ALA A 133 10.92 7.83 5.42
CA ALA A 133 11.37 8.57 4.24
C ALA A 133 12.24 9.77 4.63
N ARG A 134 11.81 10.52 5.64
CA ARG A 134 12.55 11.65 6.17
C ARG A 134 13.90 11.24 6.78
N GLN A 135 13.92 10.24 7.66
CA GLN A 135 15.17 9.78 8.26
C GLN A 135 16.15 9.22 7.21
N LEU A 136 15.63 8.55 6.19
CA LEU A 136 16.41 8.08 5.05
C LEU A 136 17.03 9.27 4.30
N ALA A 137 16.26 10.32 4.01
CA ALA A 137 16.77 11.54 3.37
C ALA A 137 17.83 12.24 4.22
N GLU A 138 17.61 12.40 5.53
CA GLU A 138 18.57 13.01 6.45
C GLU A 138 19.91 12.24 6.45
N ARG A 139 19.84 10.91 6.39
CA ARG A 139 21.02 10.05 6.33
C ARG A 139 21.76 10.12 4.99
N GLU A 140 21.05 9.97 3.88
CA GLU A 140 21.63 9.89 2.53
C GLU A 140 22.14 11.25 2.02
N LEU A 141 21.46 12.34 2.39
CA LEU A 141 21.81 13.69 1.96
C LEU A 141 22.83 14.36 2.90
N GLY A 142 22.93 13.90 4.15
CA GLY A 142 23.85 14.42 5.15
C GLY A 142 23.69 15.93 5.35
N PRO A 143 24.78 16.73 5.33
CA PRO A 143 24.71 18.19 5.53
C PRO A 143 23.84 18.95 4.54
N ARG A 144 23.50 18.36 3.37
CA ARG A 144 22.57 18.98 2.44
C ARG A 144 21.15 19.02 2.99
N ALA A 145 20.74 18.04 3.79
CA ALA A 145 19.41 17.99 4.39
C ALA A 145 19.13 19.22 5.26
N GLU A 146 20.15 19.71 5.99
CA GLU A 146 20.03 20.89 6.86
C GLU A 146 19.78 22.21 6.10
N GLN A 147 20.07 22.22 4.80
CA GLN A 147 19.90 23.39 3.92
C GLN A 147 18.57 23.36 3.18
N MET A 148 17.83 22.25 3.27
CA MET A 148 16.55 22.05 2.58
C MET A 148 15.40 22.52 3.46
N SER A 149 14.34 23.03 2.84
CA SER A 149 13.08 23.21 3.54
C SER A 149 12.48 21.86 3.93
N GLU A 150 11.56 21.85 4.91
CA GLU A 150 10.85 20.63 5.32
C GLU A 150 10.15 19.96 4.14
N GLN A 151 9.56 20.75 3.23
CA GLN A 151 8.86 20.24 2.07
C GLN A 151 9.81 19.60 1.05
N GLU A 152 10.97 20.20 0.80
CA GLU A 152 11.99 19.65 -0.10
C GLU A 152 12.58 18.35 0.47
N LEU A 153 12.87 18.32 1.77
CA LEU A 153 13.38 17.13 2.45
C LEU A 153 12.36 15.98 2.41
N ALA A 154 11.08 16.28 2.66
CA ALA A 154 10.00 15.30 2.58
C ALA A 154 9.82 14.72 1.16
N GLN A 155 9.96 15.54 0.12
CA GLN A 155 9.92 15.08 -1.27
C GLN A 155 11.13 14.21 -1.61
N ALA A 156 12.33 14.62 -1.20
CA ALA A 156 13.54 13.84 -1.42
C ALA A 156 13.47 12.47 -0.72
N GLY A 157 12.96 12.42 0.51
CA GLY A 157 12.72 11.16 1.22
C GLY A 157 11.75 10.23 0.51
N GLN A 158 10.63 10.76 0.00
CA GLN A 158 9.67 9.97 -0.76
C GLN A 158 10.28 9.43 -2.06
N GLN A 159 11.07 10.24 -2.77
CA GLN A 159 11.79 9.80 -3.97
C GLN A 159 12.77 8.67 -3.65
N LEU A 160 13.55 8.82 -2.57
CA LEU A 160 14.45 7.76 -2.10
C LEU A 160 13.69 6.46 -1.77
N LEU A 161 12.53 6.53 -1.11
CA LEU A 161 11.72 5.33 -0.87
C LEU A 161 11.20 4.69 -2.16
N VAL A 162 10.79 5.48 -3.16
CA VAL A 162 10.39 4.95 -4.47
C VAL A 162 11.58 4.28 -5.17
N GLU A 163 12.76 4.89 -5.12
CA GLU A 163 14.00 4.29 -5.64
C GLU A 163 14.33 2.96 -4.92
N ARG A 164 14.13 2.88 -3.60
CA ARG A 164 14.27 1.62 -2.85
C ARG A 164 13.19 0.61 -3.21
N ALA A 165 11.98 1.04 -3.52
CA ALA A 165 10.91 0.16 -3.98
C ALA A 165 11.28 -0.53 -5.29
N ASP A 166 11.98 0.16 -6.20
CA ASP A 166 12.47 -0.41 -7.47
C ASP A 166 13.57 -1.48 -7.26
N GLU A 167 14.25 -1.48 -6.11
CA GLU A 167 15.22 -2.50 -5.71
C GLU A 167 14.56 -3.76 -5.15
N LEU A 168 13.29 -3.67 -4.73
CA LEU A 168 12.51 -4.76 -4.16
C LEU A 168 11.66 -5.44 -5.24
N ASP A 169 11.46 -6.75 -5.10
CA ASP A 169 10.53 -7.49 -5.97
C ASP A 169 9.09 -7.20 -5.55
N ILE A 170 8.40 -6.37 -6.32
CA ILE A 170 7.02 -5.97 -6.05
C ILE A 170 6.08 -6.69 -7.02
N GLU A 171 5.25 -7.57 -6.49
CA GLU A 171 4.23 -8.26 -7.25
C GLU A 171 2.84 -7.83 -6.79
N ILE A 172 2.03 -7.31 -7.70
CA ILE A 172 0.67 -6.81 -7.41
C ILE A 172 -0.36 -7.76 -8.04
N ASP A 173 -1.44 -8.06 -7.32
CA ASP A 173 -2.54 -8.85 -7.86
C ASP A 173 -3.17 -8.12 -9.08
N PRO A 174 -3.24 -8.75 -10.26
CA PRO A 174 -3.72 -8.12 -11.49
C PRO A 174 -5.11 -7.48 -11.38
N ARG A 175 -5.93 -7.91 -10.42
CA ARG A 175 -7.27 -7.35 -10.17
C ARG A 175 -7.26 -5.89 -9.73
N PHE A 176 -6.12 -5.37 -9.26
CA PHE A 176 -5.96 -3.95 -8.98
C PHE A 176 -5.65 -3.12 -10.24
N GLY A 177 -5.22 -3.76 -11.33
CA GLY A 177 -4.91 -3.08 -12.59
C GLY A 177 -3.70 -2.14 -12.50
N MET A 178 -2.72 -2.49 -11.66
CA MET A 178 -1.50 -1.72 -11.42
C MET A 178 -0.26 -2.50 -11.87
N SER A 179 0.76 -1.80 -12.36
CA SER A 179 2.10 -2.36 -12.64
C SER A 179 3.16 -1.93 -11.63
N GLY A 180 2.85 -0.97 -10.77
CA GLY A 180 3.73 -0.42 -9.74
C GLY A 180 2.98 0.58 -8.87
N ILE A 181 3.70 1.26 -7.97
CA ILE A 181 3.12 2.26 -7.07
C ILE A 181 2.57 3.43 -7.90
N GLY A 182 1.25 3.64 -7.86
CA GLY A 182 0.60 4.71 -8.63
C GLY A 182 0.54 4.53 -10.15
N GLU A 183 1.08 3.45 -10.71
CA GLU A 183 1.04 3.18 -12.15
C GLU A 183 -0.17 2.31 -12.52
N VAL A 184 -1.17 2.92 -13.15
CA VAL A 184 -2.42 2.26 -13.56
C VAL A 184 -2.30 1.76 -15.00
N VAL A 185 -2.38 0.45 -15.19
CA VAL A 185 -2.37 -0.20 -16.53
C VAL A 185 -3.75 -0.63 -17.01
N ALA A 186 -4.75 -0.64 -16.13
CA ALA A 186 -6.14 -0.88 -16.48
C ALA A 186 -7.12 -0.14 -15.56
N PRO A 187 -8.21 0.46 -16.07
CA PRO A 187 -9.16 1.24 -15.24
C PRO A 187 -9.83 0.41 -14.14
N THR A 188 -10.08 -0.87 -14.40
CA THR A 188 -10.92 -1.72 -13.52
C THR A 188 -10.25 -3.01 -13.05
N GLY A 189 -9.03 -3.32 -13.51
CA GLY A 189 -8.30 -4.57 -13.21
C GLY A 189 -9.06 -5.88 -13.50
N SER A 190 -10.30 -5.79 -13.99
CA SER A 190 -11.25 -6.88 -14.12
C SER A 190 -11.54 -7.12 -15.59
N LEU A 191 -11.30 -8.34 -16.06
CA LEU A 191 -11.67 -8.81 -17.41
C LEU A 191 -13.19 -8.95 -17.60
N SER A 192 -14.00 -8.55 -16.62
CA SER A 192 -15.46 -8.73 -16.61
C SER A 192 -16.16 -7.58 -15.91
N VAL A 193 -16.08 -6.40 -16.51
CA VAL A 193 -17.01 -5.30 -16.26
C VAL A 193 -17.35 -4.63 -17.60
N PRO A 194 -18.56 -4.06 -17.75
CA PRO A 194 -18.88 -3.18 -18.88
C PRO A 194 -17.78 -2.11 -19.02
N GLY A 195 -17.48 -1.73 -20.27
CA GLY A 195 -16.36 -0.85 -20.63
C GLY A 195 -16.32 0.50 -19.90
N PRO A 196 -15.29 1.32 -20.17
CA PRO A 196 -15.05 2.56 -19.43
C PRO A 196 -16.33 3.39 -19.34
N ALA A 197 -16.59 3.94 -18.14
CA ALA A 197 -17.63 4.93 -17.96
C ALA A 197 -17.39 6.05 -18.98
N VAL A 198 -18.40 6.30 -19.81
CA VAL A 198 -18.41 7.42 -20.72
C VAL A 198 -18.40 8.69 -19.87
N ASP A 199 -17.53 9.66 -20.19
CA ASP A 199 -17.48 10.95 -19.51
C ASP A 199 -18.89 11.51 -19.27
N GLY A 200 -19.23 11.72 -18.00
CA GLY A 200 -20.52 12.25 -17.57
C GLY A 200 -21.55 11.24 -17.06
N GLN A 201 -21.25 9.94 -16.99
CA GLN A 201 -22.10 8.96 -16.30
C GLN A 201 -21.69 8.76 -14.84
N GLU A 202 -22.62 8.99 -13.91
CA GLU A 202 -22.46 8.57 -12.52
C GLU A 202 -22.21 7.05 -12.44
N LEU A 203 -21.16 6.68 -11.72
CA LEU A 203 -20.88 5.27 -11.45
C LEU A 203 -21.99 4.68 -10.56
N PRO A 204 -22.40 3.41 -10.80
CA PRO A 204 -23.30 2.69 -9.91
C PRO A 204 -22.82 2.73 -8.46
N GLU A 205 -23.75 2.73 -7.49
CA GLU A 205 -23.40 2.83 -6.07
C GLU A 205 -22.40 1.77 -5.62
N ALA A 206 -22.54 0.54 -6.12
CA ALA A 206 -21.64 -0.57 -5.83
C ALA A 206 -20.18 -0.32 -6.28
N LEU A 207 -19.96 0.62 -7.20
CA LEU A 207 -18.64 1.00 -7.72
C LEU A 207 -18.11 2.31 -7.10
N THR A 208 -18.81 2.86 -6.10
CA THR A 208 -18.42 4.11 -5.46
C THR A 208 -18.27 3.99 -3.95
N CYS A 209 -17.26 4.67 -3.44
CA CYS A 209 -17.06 4.97 -2.03
C CYS A 209 -17.87 6.24 -1.73
N ARG A 210 -18.74 6.20 -0.71
CA ARG A 210 -19.66 7.29 -0.34
C ARG A 210 -19.66 7.51 1.17
N ALA A 211 -20.05 8.74 1.56
CA ALA A 211 -20.06 9.18 2.95
C ALA A 211 -21.13 8.45 3.77
#